data_AF-A0A4Y8VG31-F1
#
_entry.id   AF-A0A4Y8VG31-F1
#
_cell.length_a   1.000
_cell.length_b   1.000
_cell.length_c   1.000
_cell.angle_alpha   90.00
_cell.angle_beta   90.00
_cell.angle_gamma   90.00
#
_symmetry.space_group_name_H-M   'P 1'
#
loop_
_entity.id
_entity.type
_entity.pdbx_description
1 polymer ?
#
loop_
_entity_poly.entity_id
_entity_poly.type
_entity_poly.pdbx_seq_one_letter_code
_entity_poly.pdbx_strand_id
1 'polypeptide(L)'
;MKQNKFLVMALMAGALLATSCASKKELQNCQNENKELSSNYQNTKEQLAASQARVTTLEDQLAQMKKDYKSMQNALDKSLNNASQNNISIDKLVDQINESNQYIRHLVEVKSKSDSLNMVLTNNLTRSLSKDELKEVDVQVMKGVVYISLADNMLYQSGSYEVNSRAQETLSKIAKIIMDYKDYDVLVEGNTDNVPVSTTSAKMKNIRNNWDLSALRASSVVQYLQDHFGVDPKRLTAGGRGEYNPVTTNDSEVGKQRNRRTQIIITPKLDQFMDLIDKAPESDK
;
A
#
# COMPACT_ATOMS: atom_id res chain seq x y z
N MET A 1 -131.61 67.71 35.46
CA MET A 1 -130.86 67.04 34.37
C MET A 1 -129.38 67.48 34.27
N LYS A 2 -128.67 67.76 35.38
CA LYS A 2 -127.23 68.15 35.36
C LYS A 2 -126.25 67.05 35.80
N GLN A 3 -126.71 65.94 36.41
CA GLN A 3 -125.80 64.92 36.95
C GLN A 3 -125.36 63.84 35.94
N ASN A 4 -126.12 63.56 34.87
CA ASN A 4 -125.76 62.48 33.92
C ASN A 4 -124.66 62.84 32.89
N LYS A 5 -124.37 64.12 32.65
CA LYS A 5 -123.33 64.52 31.66
C LYS A 5 -121.91 64.40 32.23
N PHE A 6 -121.74 64.50 33.54
CA PHE A 6 -120.42 64.40 34.19
C PHE A 6 -119.93 62.94 34.24
N LEU A 7 -120.87 62.00 34.44
CA LEU A 7 -120.54 60.57 34.49
C LEU A 7 -120.05 60.04 33.13
N VAL A 8 -120.66 60.49 32.03
CA VAL A 8 -120.30 60.04 30.67
C VAL A 8 -118.95 60.60 30.22
N MET A 9 -118.60 61.83 30.60
CA MET A 9 -117.29 62.41 30.27
C MET A 9 -116.15 61.78 31.07
N ALA A 10 -116.37 61.42 32.34
CA ALA A 10 -115.36 60.72 33.14
C ALA A 10 -115.08 59.29 32.61
N LEU A 11 -116.12 58.61 32.10
CA LEU A 11 -116.00 57.27 31.51
C LEU A 11 -115.24 57.27 30.16
N MET A 12 -115.39 58.30 29.33
CA MET A 12 -114.62 58.39 28.07
C MET A 12 -113.14 58.77 28.27
N ALA A 13 -112.82 59.61 29.26
CA ALA A 13 -111.43 59.95 29.56
C ALA A 13 -110.64 58.77 30.16
N GLY A 14 -111.32 57.89 30.92
CA GLY A 14 -110.71 56.66 31.45
C GLY A 14 -110.42 55.60 30.38
N ALA A 15 -111.23 55.53 29.32
CA ALA A 15 -111.08 54.53 28.26
C ALA A 15 -109.90 54.83 27.31
N LEU A 16 -109.53 56.10 27.13
CA LEU A 16 -108.45 56.51 26.22
C LEU A 16 -107.04 56.39 26.82
N LEU A 17 -106.92 56.19 28.15
CA LEU A 17 -105.62 55.99 28.83
C LEU A 17 -105.27 54.50 29.01
N ALA A 18 -106.17 53.57 28.67
CA ALA A 18 -106.00 52.14 28.92
C ALA A 18 -105.42 51.35 27.73
N THR A 19 -105.16 51.97 26.57
CA THR A 19 -104.73 51.26 25.35
C THR A 19 -103.28 51.52 24.93
N SER A 20 -102.45 52.22 25.74
CA SER A 20 -101.09 52.60 25.32
C SER A 20 -99.92 51.92 26.03
N CYS A 21 -100.14 50.85 26.80
CA CYS A 21 -99.04 50.13 27.44
C CYS A 21 -99.11 48.64 27.09
N ALA A 22 -98.22 48.16 26.20
CA ALA A 22 -97.80 46.77 26.23
C ALA A 22 -97.47 46.39 27.68
N SER A 23 -97.88 45.21 28.14
CA SER A 23 -97.76 44.90 29.56
C SER A 23 -96.28 44.94 29.96
N LYS A 24 -95.96 45.61 31.07
CA LYS A 24 -94.58 45.74 31.60
C LYS A 24 -93.84 44.39 31.68
N LYS A 25 -94.60 43.30 31.83
CA LYS A 25 -94.14 41.91 31.87
C LYS A 25 -93.68 41.37 30.51
N GLU A 26 -94.37 41.69 29.42
CA GLU A 26 -93.97 41.29 28.07
C GLU A 26 -92.71 42.04 27.61
N LEU A 27 -92.59 43.33 27.94
CA LEU A 27 -91.38 44.11 27.69
C LEU A 27 -90.19 43.52 28.46
N GLN A 28 -90.39 43.15 29.73
CA GLN A 28 -89.35 42.57 30.57
C GLN A 28 -88.95 41.15 30.09
N ASN A 29 -89.89 40.33 29.64
CA ASN A 29 -89.60 39.04 29.05
C ASN A 29 -88.80 39.18 27.75
N CYS A 30 -89.22 40.07 26.84
CA CYS A 30 -88.49 40.36 25.60
C CYS A 30 -87.08 40.91 25.88
N GLN A 31 -86.90 41.73 26.92
CA GLN A 31 -85.58 42.20 27.35
C GLN A 31 -84.70 41.07 27.91
N ASN A 32 -85.28 40.14 28.68
CA ASN A 32 -84.55 38.98 29.20
C ASN A 32 -84.16 38.02 28.07
N GLU A 33 -85.06 37.75 27.14
CA GLU A 33 -84.82 36.91 25.98
C GLU A 33 -83.77 37.53 25.04
N ASN A 34 -83.78 38.85 24.82
CA ASN A 34 -82.70 39.54 24.11
C ASN A 34 -81.35 39.44 24.82
N LYS A 35 -81.32 39.51 26.16
CA LYS A 35 -80.09 39.33 26.94
C LYS A 35 -79.57 37.89 26.80
N GLU A 36 -80.45 36.90 26.88
CA GLU A 36 -80.10 35.49 26.73
C GLU A 36 -79.64 35.17 25.30
N LEU A 37 -80.35 35.65 24.28
CA LEU A 37 -79.97 35.51 22.88
C LEU A 37 -78.63 36.17 22.60
N SER A 38 -78.38 37.37 23.16
CA SER A 38 -77.10 38.07 23.07
C SER A 38 -75.98 37.28 23.76
N SER A 39 -76.23 36.70 24.93
CA SER A 39 -75.27 35.86 25.64
C SER A 39 -74.95 34.57 24.87
N ASN A 40 -75.96 33.90 24.31
CA ASN A 40 -75.78 32.70 23.48
C ASN A 40 -75.05 33.03 22.17
N TYR A 41 -75.33 34.18 21.57
CA TYR A 41 -74.61 34.68 20.40
C TYR A 41 -73.12 34.93 20.71
N GLN A 42 -72.78 35.53 21.84
CA GLN A 42 -71.38 35.70 22.24
C GLN A 42 -70.69 34.35 22.51
N ASN A 43 -71.33 33.44 23.25
CA ASN A 43 -70.79 32.10 23.52
C ASN A 43 -70.52 31.32 22.23
N THR A 44 -71.47 31.31 21.29
CA THR A 44 -71.31 30.62 20.00
C THR A 44 -70.24 31.28 19.14
N LYS A 45 -70.13 32.61 19.16
CA LYS A 45 -69.05 33.34 18.48
C LYS A 45 -67.67 33.01 19.05
N GLU A 46 -67.53 32.92 20.37
CA GLU A 46 -66.28 32.52 21.03
C GLU A 46 -65.91 31.06 20.72
N GLN A 47 -66.88 30.14 20.78
CA GLN A 47 -66.65 28.74 20.40
C GLN A 47 -66.28 28.59 18.92
N LEU A 48 -66.92 29.34 18.03
CA LEU A 48 -66.58 29.36 16.61
C LEU A 48 -65.15 29.85 16.41
N ALA A 49 -64.77 30.95 17.05
CA ALA A 49 -63.39 31.47 17.00
C ALA A 49 -62.38 30.44 17.55
N ALA A 50 -62.68 29.78 18.67
CA ALA A 50 -61.84 28.72 19.24
C ALA A 50 -61.71 27.50 18.33
N SER A 51 -62.81 27.08 17.70
CA SER A 51 -62.81 25.97 16.74
C SER A 51 -62.04 26.31 15.47
N GLN A 52 -62.18 27.54 14.95
CA GLN A 52 -61.44 28.02 13.79
C GLN A 52 -59.94 28.06 14.08
N ALA A 53 -59.53 28.57 15.24
CA ALA A 53 -58.14 28.57 15.67
C ALA A 53 -57.57 27.14 15.79
N ARG A 54 -58.39 26.18 16.28
CA ARG A 54 -58.00 24.77 16.35
C ARG A 54 -57.85 24.13 14.97
N VAL A 55 -58.73 24.45 14.02
CA VAL A 55 -58.61 24.00 12.62
C VAL A 55 -57.32 24.52 12.01
N THR A 56 -57.03 25.82 12.14
CA THR A 56 -55.77 26.40 11.64
C THR A 56 -54.54 25.71 12.27
N THR A 57 -54.56 25.47 13.58
CA THR A 57 -53.46 24.75 14.25
C THR A 57 -53.28 23.32 13.73
N LEU A 58 -54.38 22.61 13.48
CA LEU A 58 -54.34 21.26 12.91
C LEU A 58 -53.86 21.25 11.46
N GLU A 59 -54.24 22.26 10.66
CA GLU A 59 -53.75 22.45 9.29
C GLU A 59 -52.24 22.71 9.28
N ASP A 60 -51.74 23.55 10.19
CA ASP A 60 -50.30 23.81 10.36
C ASP A 60 -49.55 22.55 10.79
N GLN A 61 -50.10 21.77 11.73
CA GLN A 61 -49.52 20.48 12.14
C GLN A 61 -49.49 19.47 10.99
N LEU A 62 -50.55 19.41 10.18
CA LEU A 62 -50.59 18.55 8.99
C LEU A 62 -49.57 18.98 7.93
N ALA A 63 -49.41 20.29 7.71
CA ALA A 63 -48.40 20.82 6.81
C ALA A 63 -46.98 20.49 7.29
N GLN A 64 -46.73 20.64 8.59
CA GLN A 64 -45.46 20.30 9.21
C GLN A 64 -45.17 18.79 9.12
N MET A 65 -46.13 17.93 9.48
CA MET A 65 -45.97 16.47 9.35
C MET A 65 -45.71 16.02 7.91
N LYS A 66 -46.37 16.64 6.91
CA LYS A 66 -46.09 16.35 5.49
C LYS A 66 -44.66 16.73 5.10
N LYS A 67 -44.17 17.87 5.59
CA LYS A 67 -42.79 18.33 5.36
C LYS A 67 -41.77 17.40 6.03
N ASP A 68 -42.05 16.95 7.25
CA ASP A 68 -41.19 16.05 8.00
C ASP A 68 -41.15 14.65 7.38
N TYR A 69 -42.31 14.13 6.95
CA TYR A 69 -42.39 12.87 6.20
C TYR A 69 -41.56 12.92 4.91
N LYS A 70 -41.67 14.00 4.13
CA LYS A 70 -40.88 14.18 2.90
C LYS A 70 -39.38 14.26 3.20
N SER A 71 -39.00 14.95 4.28
CA SER A 71 -37.60 15.05 4.70
C SER A 71 -37.05 13.70 5.16
N MET A 72 -37.86 12.92 5.87
CA MET A 72 -37.51 11.55 6.29
C MET A 72 -37.35 10.61 5.10
N GLN A 73 -38.24 10.69 4.11
CA GLN A 73 -38.15 9.91 2.88
C GLN A 73 -36.86 10.23 2.12
N ASN A 74 -36.52 11.52 1.97
CA ASN A 74 -35.26 11.94 1.36
C ASN A 74 -34.03 11.44 2.12
N ALA A 75 -34.09 11.40 3.46
CA ALA A 75 -33.01 10.89 4.29
C ALA A 75 -32.84 9.37 4.12
N LEU A 76 -33.94 8.63 4.02
CA LEU A 76 -33.93 7.19 3.76
C LEU A 76 -33.37 6.88 2.37
N ASP A 77 -33.82 7.59 1.33
CA ASP A 77 -33.31 7.42 -0.04
C ASP A 77 -31.81 7.70 -0.13
N LYS A 78 -31.32 8.75 0.55
CA LYS A 78 -29.88 9.03 0.66
C LYS A 78 -29.13 7.90 1.35
N SER A 79 -29.65 7.37 2.46
CA SER A 79 -29.03 6.26 3.18
C SER A 79 -28.96 4.99 2.32
N LEU A 80 -30.04 4.66 1.60
CA LEU A 80 -30.11 3.49 0.72
C LEU A 80 -29.12 3.61 -0.45
N ASN A 81 -29.06 4.79 -1.08
CA ASN A 81 -28.10 5.07 -2.16
C ASN A 81 -26.65 5.00 -1.66
N ASN A 82 -26.36 5.56 -0.48
CA ASN A 82 -25.04 5.48 0.13
C ASN A 82 -24.66 4.04 0.44
N ALA A 83 -25.57 3.23 1.00
CA ALA A 83 -25.35 1.82 1.26
C ALA A 83 -25.05 1.04 -0.04
N SER A 84 -25.81 1.29 -1.11
CA SER A 84 -25.56 0.69 -2.42
C SER A 84 -24.20 1.10 -3.01
N GLN A 85 -23.81 2.36 -2.90
CA GLN A 85 -22.51 2.85 -3.39
C GLN A 85 -21.34 2.26 -2.59
N ASN A 86 -21.52 2.12 -1.27
CA ASN A 86 -20.53 1.47 -0.41
C ASN A 86 -20.35 0.01 -0.78
N ASN A 87 -21.42 -0.74 -1.05
CA ASN A 87 -21.33 -2.13 -1.52
C ASN A 87 -20.52 -2.25 -2.82
N ILE A 88 -20.79 -1.40 -3.82
CA ILE A 88 -20.03 -1.38 -5.08
C ILE A 88 -18.55 -1.07 -4.84
N SER A 89 -18.24 -0.19 -3.90
CA SER A 89 -16.86 0.18 -3.57
C SER A 89 -16.14 -0.97 -2.85
N ILE A 90 -16.84 -1.71 -1.99
CA ILE A 90 -16.33 -2.91 -1.32
C ILE A 90 -16.03 -4.00 -2.34
N ASP A 91 -16.94 -4.27 -3.29
CA ASP A 91 -16.71 -5.29 -4.33
C ASP A 91 -15.45 -4.98 -5.15
N LYS A 92 -15.27 -3.72 -5.56
CA LYS A 92 -14.06 -3.27 -6.27
C LYS A 92 -12.78 -3.45 -5.43
N LEU A 93 -12.84 -3.15 -4.13
CA LEU A 93 -11.71 -3.35 -3.23
C LEU A 93 -11.40 -4.84 -3.04
N VAL A 94 -12.42 -5.69 -2.96
CA VAL A 94 -12.26 -7.15 -2.89
C VAL A 94 -11.60 -7.69 -4.16
N ASP A 95 -12.02 -7.23 -5.33
CA ASP A 95 -11.39 -7.59 -6.61
C ASP A 95 -9.91 -7.18 -6.64
N GLN A 96 -9.59 -5.94 -6.26
CA GLN A 96 -8.21 -5.46 -6.17
C GLN A 96 -7.37 -6.25 -5.16
N ILE A 97 -7.94 -6.62 -4.02
CA ILE A 97 -7.27 -7.47 -3.01
C ILE A 97 -7.01 -8.86 -3.59
N ASN A 98 -7.95 -9.43 -4.33
CA ASN A 98 -7.78 -10.74 -4.97
C ASN A 98 -6.69 -10.72 -6.04
N GLU A 99 -6.66 -9.72 -6.91
CA GLU A 99 -5.59 -9.52 -7.89
C GLU A 99 -4.22 -9.35 -7.21
N SER A 100 -4.15 -8.52 -6.17
CA SER A 100 -2.93 -8.33 -5.37
C SER A 100 -2.47 -9.63 -4.71
N ASN A 101 -3.38 -10.40 -4.13
CA ASN A 101 -3.07 -11.70 -3.52
C ASN A 101 -2.58 -12.72 -4.55
N GLN A 102 -3.14 -12.75 -5.75
CA GLN A 102 -2.65 -13.60 -6.83
C GLN A 102 -1.22 -13.21 -7.24
N TYR A 103 -0.96 -11.91 -7.38
CA TYR A 103 0.39 -11.42 -7.68
C TYR A 103 1.39 -11.77 -6.58
N ILE A 104 1.02 -11.61 -5.30
CA ILE A 104 1.85 -12.01 -4.16
C ILE A 104 2.16 -13.51 -4.20
N ARG A 105 1.16 -14.37 -4.49
CA ARG A 105 1.39 -15.82 -4.61
C ARG A 105 2.38 -16.14 -5.73
N HIS A 106 2.24 -15.50 -6.89
CA HIS A 106 3.16 -15.68 -8.00
C HIS A 106 4.60 -15.26 -7.62
N LEU A 107 4.76 -14.11 -6.96
CA LEU A 107 6.08 -13.66 -6.48
C LEU A 107 6.70 -14.63 -5.47
N VAL A 108 5.89 -15.16 -4.54
CA VAL A 108 6.36 -16.14 -3.56
C VAL A 108 6.79 -17.44 -4.23
N GLU A 109 6.06 -17.90 -5.24
CA GLU A 109 6.40 -19.09 -6.03
C GLU A 109 7.70 -18.91 -6.82
N VAL A 110 7.84 -17.78 -7.53
CA VAL A 110 9.08 -17.47 -8.26
C VAL A 110 10.27 -17.39 -7.30
N LYS A 111 10.08 -16.79 -6.12
CA LYS A 111 11.12 -16.70 -5.10
C LYS A 111 11.46 -18.07 -4.51
N SER A 112 10.48 -18.88 -4.14
CA SER A 112 10.71 -20.21 -3.56
C SER A 112 11.44 -21.13 -4.54
N LYS A 113 11.11 -21.04 -5.84
CA LYS A 113 11.83 -21.71 -6.92
C LYS A 113 13.28 -21.25 -7.01
N SER A 114 13.53 -19.93 -7.02
CA SER A 114 14.88 -19.37 -6.97
C SER A 114 15.65 -19.83 -5.74
N ASP A 115 15.03 -19.84 -4.56
CA ASP A 115 15.66 -20.27 -3.30
C ASP A 115 15.99 -21.78 -3.32
N SER A 116 15.09 -22.60 -3.86
CA SER A 116 15.33 -24.04 -4.02
C SER A 116 16.49 -24.33 -4.98
N LEU A 117 16.59 -23.58 -6.09
CA LEU A 117 17.72 -23.65 -7.02
C LEU A 117 19.01 -23.22 -6.34
N ASN A 118 19.00 -22.10 -5.63
CA ASN A 118 20.17 -21.62 -4.88
C ASN A 118 20.62 -22.64 -3.82
N MET A 119 19.69 -23.31 -3.13
CA MET A 119 19.99 -24.34 -2.14
C MET A 119 20.62 -25.59 -2.78
N VAL A 120 20.06 -26.09 -3.89
CA VAL A 120 20.61 -27.24 -4.62
C VAL A 120 22.01 -26.92 -5.13
N LEU A 121 22.19 -25.73 -5.71
CA LEU A 121 23.48 -25.26 -6.20
C LEU A 121 24.49 -25.12 -5.06
N THR A 122 24.14 -24.44 -3.97
CA THR A 122 25.03 -24.27 -2.82
C THR A 122 25.42 -25.62 -2.22
N ASN A 123 24.46 -26.53 -2.03
CA ASN A 123 24.73 -27.86 -1.47
C ASN A 123 25.62 -28.69 -2.38
N ASN A 124 25.45 -28.63 -3.69
CA ASN A 124 26.29 -29.36 -4.61
C ASN A 124 27.69 -28.70 -4.69
N LEU A 125 27.77 -27.37 -4.78
CA LEU A 125 29.02 -26.61 -5.02
C LEU A 125 29.94 -26.60 -3.81
N THR A 126 29.38 -26.62 -2.60
CA THR A 126 30.15 -26.65 -1.36
C THR A 126 30.39 -28.06 -0.84
N ARG A 127 29.86 -29.11 -1.49
CA ARG A 127 30.02 -30.50 -1.05
C ARG A 127 31.48 -30.94 -0.99
N SER A 128 32.31 -30.35 -1.84
CA SER A 128 33.73 -30.66 -1.98
C SER A 128 34.63 -29.83 -1.06
N LEU A 129 34.05 -28.90 -0.31
CA LEU A 129 34.73 -28.11 0.72
C LEU A 129 34.30 -28.56 2.12
N SER A 130 35.26 -28.69 3.02
CA SER A 130 34.97 -28.86 4.44
C SER A 130 34.45 -27.55 5.06
N LYS A 131 33.76 -27.66 6.21
CA LYS A 131 33.23 -26.49 6.94
C LYS A 131 34.29 -25.47 7.34
N ASP A 132 35.54 -25.91 7.51
CA ASP A 132 36.64 -25.02 7.87
C ASP A 132 37.24 -24.32 6.63
N GLU A 133 37.25 -24.99 5.48
CA GLU A 133 37.63 -24.38 4.19
C GLU A 133 36.64 -23.28 3.74
N LEU A 134 35.36 -23.43 4.06
CA LEU A 134 34.33 -22.43 3.78
C LEU A 134 34.44 -21.17 4.66
N LYS A 135 35.14 -21.21 5.80
CA LYS A 135 35.34 -20.03 6.65
C LYS A 135 36.46 -19.12 6.13
N GLU A 136 37.41 -19.68 5.39
CA GLU A 136 38.56 -18.96 4.85
C GLU A 136 38.22 -18.23 3.54
N VAL A 137 37.13 -18.63 2.87
CA VAL A 137 36.75 -18.15 1.54
C VAL A 137 35.30 -17.66 1.59
N ASP A 138 35.05 -16.38 1.25
CA ASP A 138 33.70 -15.83 1.17
C ASP A 138 33.02 -16.31 -0.13
N VAL A 139 32.19 -17.35 0.00
CA VAL A 139 31.44 -17.97 -1.09
C VAL A 139 29.97 -17.56 -1.01
N GLN A 140 29.48 -16.92 -2.07
CA GLN A 140 28.08 -16.49 -2.21
C GLN A 140 27.48 -17.09 -3.47
N VAL A 141 26.28 -17.67 -3.36
CA VAL A 141 25.55 -18.23 -4.51
C VAL A 141 24.34 -17.36 -4.79
N MET A 142 24.27 -16.81 -6.02
CA MET A 142 23.20 -15.92 -6.44
C MET A 142 22.71 -16.31 -7.83
N LYS A 143 21.43 -16.69 -7.95
CA LYS A 143 20.74 -16.91 -9.24
C LYS A 143 21.47 -17.89 -10.18
N GLY A 144 22.00 -19.01 -9.67
CA GLY A 144 22.77 -19.92 -10.53
C GLY A 144 24.27 -19.70 -10.55
N VAL A 145 24.74 -18.54 -10.08
CA VAL A 145 26.13 -18.10 -10.19
C VAL A 145 26.81 -18.16 -8.84
N VAL A 146 28.02 -18.71 -8.81
CA VAL A 146 28.86 -18.73 -7.60
C VAL A 146 29.86 -17.60 -7.66
N TYR A 147 29.91 -16.82 -6.60
CA TYR A 147 30.87 -15.75 -6.38
C TYR A 147 31.81 -16.15 -5.25
N ILE A 148 33.10 -16.18 -5.54
CA ILE A 148 34.15 -16.46 -4.57
C ILE A 148 35.03 -15.21 -4.46
N SER A 149 34.99 -14.53 -3.32
CA SER A 149 35.75 -13.30 -3.10
C SER A 149 37.00 -13.58 -2.27
N LEU A 150 38.17 -13.22 -2.82
CA LEU A 150 39.46 -13.46 -2.20
C LEU A 150 40.19 -12.13 -2.00
N ALA A 151 40.67 -11.89 -0.79
CA ALA A 151 41.49 -10.73 -0.49
C ALA A 151 42.85 -10.83 -1.21
N ASP A 152 43.38 -9.68 -1.63
CA ASP A 152 44.63 -9.57 -2.39
C ASP A 152 45.83 -10.26 -1.71
N ASN A 153 45.94 -10.11 -0.39
CA ASN A 153 47.02 -10.69 0.42
C ASN A 153 46.97 -12.22 0.53
N MET A 154 45.83 -12.84 0.22
CA MET A 154 45.72 -14.30 0.16
C MET A 154 46.32 -14.86 -1.14
N LEU A 155 46.33 -14.05 -2.20
CA LEU A 155 46.68 -14.50 -3.54
C LEU A 155 48.05 -14.01 -4.01
N TYR A 156 48.40 -12.76 -3.74
CA TYR A 156 49.57 -12.14 -4.35
C TYR A 156 50.61 -11.70 -3.33
N GLN A 157 51.83 -11.47 -3.80
CA GLN A 157 52.83 -10.73 -3.04
C GLN A 157 52.40 -9.26 -2.89
N SER A 158 52.81 -8.59 -1.82
CA SER A 158 52.45 -7.19 -1.56
C SER A 158 52.83 -6.29 -2.74
N GLY A 159 51.86 -5.52 -3.24
CA GLY A 159 52.05 -4.59 -4.36
C GLY A 159 52.44 -5.26 -5.69
N SER A 160 52.08 -6.53 -5.88
CA SER A 160 52.41 -7.33 -7.07
C SER A 160 51.16 -8.02 -7.65
N TYR A 161 51.31 -8.58 -8.85
CA TYR A 161 50.39 -9.54 -9.48
C TYR A 161 50.94 -10.98 -9.46
N GLU A 162 52.15 -11.18 -8.91
CA GLU A 162 52.72 -12.52 -8.74
C GLU A 162 52.01 -13.28 -7.62
N VAL A 163 51.53 -14.47 -7.95
CA VAL A 163 50.87 -15.38 -7.01
C VAL A 163 51.86 -15.81 -5.93
N ASN A 164 51.47 -15.72 -4.66
CA ASN A 164 52.30 -16.12 -3.54
C ASN A 164 52.17 -17.64 -3.26
N SER A 165 53.09 -18.22 -2.48
CA SER A 165 53.08 -19.66 -2.20
C SER A 165 51.88 -20.12 -1.37
N ARG A 166 51.30 -19.24 -0.55
CA ARG A 166 50.10 -19.54 0.26
C ARG A 166 48.83 -19.64 -0.60
N ALA A 167 48.81 -18.93 -1.73
CA ALA A 167 47.71 -18.97 -2.68
C ALA A 167 47.49 -20.37 -3.24
N GLN A 168 48.53 -21.21 -3.30
CA GLN A 168 48.43 -22.60 -3.76
C GLN A 168 47.33 -23.37 -3.00
N GLU A 169 47.30 -23.25 -1.68
CA GLU A 169 46.31 -23.95 -0.86
C GLU A 169 44.89 -23.46 -1.19
N THR A 170 44.70 -22.15 -1.20
CA THR A 170 43.39 -21.52 -1.48
C THR A 170 42.90 -21.84 -2.90
N LEU A 171 43.76 -21.68 -3.91
CA LEU A 171 43.44 -21.96 -5.30
C LEU A 171 43.23 -23.46 -5.56
N SER A 172 43.88 -24.35 -4.80
CA SER A 172 43.61 -25.79 -4.91
C SER A 172 42.18 -26.15 -4.47
N LYS A 173 41.68 -25.50 -3.41
CA LYS A 173 40.31 -25.67 -2.91
C LYS A 173 39.30 -25.20 -3.97
N ILE A 174 39.57 -24.06 -4.58
CA ILE A 174 38.72 -23.48 -5.63
C ILE A 174 38.78 -24.29 -6.93
N ALA A 175 39.96 -24.79 -7.29
CA ALA A 175 40.13 -25.64 -8.46
C ALA A 175 39.30 -26.93 -8.35
N LYS A 176 39.19 -27.53 -7.15
CA LYS A 176 38.27 -28.68 -6.93
C LYS A 176 36.83 -28.32 -7.29
N ILE A 177 36.33 -27.18 -6.80
CA ILE A 177 34.99 -26.67 -7.14
C ILE A 177 34.88 -26.50 -8.66
N ILE A 178 35.83 -25.84 -9.32
CA ILE A 178 35.78 -25.62 -10.77
C ILE A 178 35.79 -26.95 -11.56
N MET A 179 36.53 -27.95 -11.08
CA MET A 179 36.63 -29.26 -11.72
C MET A 179 35.43 -30.18 -11.49
N ASP A 180 34.69 -30.00 -10.40
CA ASP A 180 33.44 -30.72 -10.17
C ASP A 180 32.33 -30.23 -11.12
N TYR A 181 32.45 -29.00 -11.63
CA TYR A 181 31.48 -28.35 -12.50
C TYR A 181 32.03 -28.09 -13.90
N LYS A 182 32.39 -29.17 -14.61
CA LYS A 182 33.11 -29.10 -15.89
C LYS A 182 32.41 -28.33 -17.00
N ASP A 183 31.08 -28.19 -16.92
CA ASP A 183 30.28 -27.52 -17.94
C ASP A 183 30.12 -26.01 -17.72
N TYR A 184 30.61 -25.49 -16.59
CA TYR A 184 30.46 -24.08 -16.20
C TYR A 184 31.69 -23.27 -16.63
N ASP A 185 31.47 -22.03 -17.04
CA ASP A 185 32.52 -21.07 -17.33
C ASP A 185 32.99 -20.37 -16.04
N VAL A 186 34.24 -19.93 -16.05
CA VAL A 186 34.89 -19.28 -14.92
C VAL A 186 35.43 -17.93 -15.34
N LEU A 187 34.88 -16.87 -14.75
CA LEU A 187 35.36 -15.51 -14.90
C LEU A 187 36.13 -15.10 -13.64
N VAL A 188 37.39 -14.72 -13.83
CA VAL A 188 38.24 -14.18 -12.76
C VAL A 188 38.34 -12.67 -12.93
N GLU A 189 37.89 -11.91 -11.95
CA GLU A 189 37.92 -10.45 -11.95
C GLU A 189 38.86 -9.90 -10.89
N GLY A 190 39.87 -9.13 -11.31
CA GLY A 190 40.70 -8.36 -10.41
C GLY A 190 40.06 -7.01 -10.09
N ASN A 191 40.14 -6.59 -8.83
CA ASN A 191 39.73 -5.28 -8.34
C ASN A 191 40.84 -4.67 -7.49
N THR A 192 41.00 -3.35 -7.55
CA THR A 192 41.98 -2.60 -6.74
C THR A 192 41.26 -1.61 -5.83
N ASP A 193 42.01 -1.01 -4.90
CA ASP A 193 41.62 0.24 -4.28
C ASP A 193 41.97 1.43 -5.19
N ASN A 194 41.83 2.65 -4.67
CA ASN A 194 42.17 3.88 -5.37
C ASN A 194 43.64 4.33 -5.21
N VAL A 195 44.51 3.47 -4.67
CA VAL A 195 45.93 3.84 -4.51
C VAL A 195 46.61 3.67 -5.86
N PRO A 196 47.34 4.68 -6.36
CA PRO A 196 48.05 4.56 -7.63
C PRO A 196 49.08 3.42 -7.61
N VAL A 197 49.22 2.73 -8.74
CA VAL A 197 50.21 1.66 -8.89
C VAL A 197 51.63 2.17 -8.61
N SER A 198 52.42 1.37 -7.91
CA SER A 198 53.82 1.71 -7.62
C SER A 198 54.64 1.66 -8.91
N THR A 199 55.21 2.80 -9.30
CA THR A 199 56.12 2.91 -10.45
C THR A 199 57.58 2.60 -10.11
N THR A 200 57.90 2.44 -8.82
CA THR A 200 59.27 2.21 -8.34
C THR A 200 59.63 0.73 -8.25
N SER A 201 58.64 -0.17 -8.23
CA SER A 201 58.88 -1.62 -8.25
C SER A 201 59.26 -2.08 -9.66
N ALA A 202 60.40 -2.77 -9.81
CA ALA A 202 60.85 -3.34 -11.08
C ALA A 202 59.80 -4.28 -11.72
N LYS A 203 59.03 -4.99 -10.89
CA LYS A 203 57.94 -5.89 -11.30
C LYS A 203 56.73 -5.15 -11.88
N MET A 204 56.60 -3.87 -11.54
CA MET A 204 55.45 -3.01 -11.88
C MET A 204 55.77 -1.98 -12.98
N LYS A 205 56.99 -2.01 -13.53
CA LYS A 205 57.50 -0.98 -14.47
C LYS A 205 56.60 -0.73 -15.69
N ASN A 206 55.94 -1.77 -16.20
CA ASN A 206 55.09 -1.69 -17.40
C ASN A 206 53.59 -1.56 -17.08
N ILE A 207 53.23 -1.38 -15.80
CA ILE A 207 51.85 -1.33 -15.35
C ILE A 207 51.44 0.14 -15.29
N ARG A 208 50.54 0.55 -16.20
CA ARG A 208 50.23 1.98 -16.38
C ARG A 208 49.30 2.51 -15.29
N ASN A 209 48.37 1.69 -14.81
CA ASN A 209 47.33 2.09 -13.86
C ASN A 209 46.68 0.88 -13.19
N ASN A 210 45.66 1.15 -12.37
CA ASN A 210 44.89 0.14 -11.66
C ASN A 210 44.10 -0.80 -12.59
N TRP A 211 43.74 -0.39 -13.81
CA TRP A 211 43.16 -1.31 -14.81
C TRP A 211 44.16 -2.40 -15.18
N ASP A 212 45.39 -2.03 -15.56
CA ASP A 212 46.43 -2.98 -15.93
C ASP A 212 46.75 -3.95 -14.78
N LEU A 213 46.93 -3.42 -13.56
CA LEU A 213 47.20 -4.26 -12.38
C LEU A 213 46.07 -5.26 -12.13
N SER A 214 44.83 -4.80 -12.18
CA SER A 214 43.67 -5.66 -11.93
C SER A 214 43.53 -6.78 -12.97
N ALA A 215 43.74 -6.48 -14.25
CA ALA A 215 43.68 -7.46 -15.33
C ALA A 215 44.83 -8.48 -15.24
N LEU A 216 46.03 -8.03 -14.88
CA LEU A 216 47.17 -8.94 -14.68
C LEU A 216 46.99 -9.85 -13.48
N ARG A 217 46.45 -9.35 -12.37
CA ARG A 217 46.09 -10.18 -11.21
C ARG A 217 45.12 -11.30 -11.59
N ALA A 218 44.04 -10.95 -12.29
CA ALA A 218 43.11 -11.95 -12.80
C ALA A 218 43.78 -12.97 -13.73
N SER A 219 44.62 -12.49 -14.64
CA SER A 219 45.37 -13.35 -15.57
C SER A 219 46.34 -14.29 -14.84
N SER A 220 47.04 -13.82 -13.80
CA SER A 220 47.92 -14.64 -12.98
C SER A 220 47.16 -15.78 -12.30
N VAL A 221 45.95 -15.53 -11.79
CA VAL A 221 45.12 -16.58 -11.19
C VAL A 221 44.63 -17.57 -12.24
N VAL A 222 44.20 -17.09 -13.42
CA VAL A 222 43.80 -17.96 -14.54
C VAL A 222 44.94 -18.88 -14.96
N GLN A 223 46.14 -18.34 -15.17
CA GLN A 223 47.34 -19.12 -15.52
C GLN A 223 47.69 -20.11 -14.40
N TYR A 224 47.59 -19.69 -13.14
CA TYR A 224 47.84 -20.59 -12.01
C TYR A 224 46.86 -21.77 -11.98
N LEU A 225 45.57 -21.51 -12.20
CA LEU A 225 44.52 -22.54 -12.27
C LEU A 225 44.74 -23.51 -13.43
N GLN A 226 45.16 -22.99 -14.58
CA GLN A 226 45.51 -23.79 -15.75
C GLN A 226 46.74 -24.66 -15.50
N ASP A 227 47.86 -24.06 -15.11
CA ASP A 227 49.18 -24.70 -15.10
C ASP A 227 49.33 -25.70 -13.94
N HIS A 228 48.73 -25.41 -12.77
CA HIS A 228 48.92 -26.22 -11.57
C HIS A 228 47.78 -27.18 -11.29
N PHE A 229 46.56 -26.89 -11.78
CA PHE A 229 45.37 -27.70 -11.49
C PHE A 229 44.67 -28.23 -12.74
N GLY A 230 45.14 -27.89 -13.94
CA GLY A 230 44.63 -28.47 -15.20
C GLY A 230 43.22 -28.03 -15.56
N VAL A 231 42.79 -26.84 -15.11
CA VAL A 231 41.50 -26.27 -15.53
C VAL A 231 41.56 -25.95 -17.02
N ASP A 232 40.56 -26.41 -17.78
CA ASP A 232 40.50 -26.18 -19.23
C ASP A 232 40.50 -24.67 -19.55
N PRO A 233 41.52 -24.15 -20.26
CA PRO A 233 41.62 -22.72 -20.56
C PRO A 233 40.45 -22.20 -21.39
N LYS A 234 39.73 -23.04 -22.13
CA LYS A 234 38.52 -22.62 -22.88
C LYS A 234 37.39 -22.13 -21.98
N ARG A 235 37.42 -22.50 -20.70
CA ARG A 235 36.43 -22.11 -19.69
C ARG A 235 36.86 -20.89 -18.89
N LEU A 236 38.11 -20.44 -19.01
CA LEU A 236 38.68 -19.41 -18.17
C LEU A 236 38.68 -18.06 -18.89
N THR A 237 38.13 -17.04 -18.23
CA THR A 237 38.21 -15.64 -18.67
C THR A 237 38.85 -14.80 -17.57
N ALA A 238 39.78 -13.92 -17.91
CA ALA A 238 40.37 -12.95 -17.00
C ALA A 238 39.90 -11.53 -17.33
N GLY A 239 39.40 -10.80 -16.34
CA GLY A 239 38.95 -9.42 -16.46
C GLY A 239 39.55 -8.52 -15.38
N GLY A 240 39.90 -7.28 -15.75
CA GLY A 240 40.21 -6.23 -14.79
C GLY A 240 39.00 -5.32 -14.57
N ARG A 241 38.80 -4.83 -13.35
CA ARG A 241 37.79 -3.80 -13.00
C ARG A 241 38.43 -2.49 -12.53
N GLY A 242 39.75 -2.48 -12.31
CA GLY A 242 40.45 -1.36 -11.68
C GLY A 242 39.87 -0.99 -10.32
N GLU A 243 39.86 0.32 -10.04
CA GLU A 243 39.35 0.91 -8.79
C GLU A 243 37.86 1.26 -8.84
N TYR A 244 37.21 1.03 -9.99
CA TYR A 244 35.87 1.54 -10.32
C TYR A 244 34.73 0.61 -9.88
N ASN A 245 35.05 -0.50 -9.21
CA ASN A 245 34.06 -1.42 -8.64
C ASN A 245 34.32 -1.65 -7.12
N PRO A 246 34.26 -0.59 -6.30
CA PRO A 246 34.47 -0.70 -4.86
C PRO A 246 33.26 -1.38 -4.18
N VAL A 247 33.54 -2.25 -3.20
CA VAL A 247 32.50 -2.85 -2.32
C VAL A 247 32.28 -2.01 -1.06
N THR A 248 33.17 -1.07 -0.79
CA THR A 248 33.10 -0.13 0.34
C THR A 248 33.92 1.12 0.03
N THR A 249 33.83 2.15 0.88
CA THR A 249 34.63 3.36 0.70
C THR A 249 36.15 3.08 0.76
N ASN A 250 36.93 3.83 -0.03
CA ASN A 250 38.40 3.82 0.01
C ASN A 250 38.98 4.77 1.08
N ASP A 251 38.15 5.38 1.94
CA ASP A 251 38.60 6.35 2.94
C ASP A 251 39.33 5.74 4.12
N SER A 252 39.19 4.43 4.35
CA SER A 252 39.83 3.69 5.43
C SER A 252 40.73 2.58 4.91
N GLU A 253 41.78 2.22 5.65
CA GLU A 253 42.67 1.12 5.26
C GLU A 253 41.92 -0.22 5.19
N VAL A 254 40.98 -0.46 6.11
CA VAL A 254 40.10 -1.63 6.08
C VAL A 254 39.25 -1.63 4.80
N GLY A 255 38.74 -0.46 4.40
CA GLY A 255 37.96 -0.31 3.17
C GLY A 255 38.78 -0.61 1.92
N LYS A 256 39.99 -0.06 1.83
CA LYS A 256 40.95 -0.36 0.76
C LYS A 256 41.29 -1.84 0.69
N GLN A 257 41.58 -2.48 1.82
CA GLN A 257 41.84 -3.92 1.89
C GLN A 257 40.68 -4.75 1.34
N ARG A 258 39.43 -4.38 1.62
CA ARG A 258 38.25 -5.07 1.07
C ARG A 258 38.06 -4.82 -0.42
N ASN A 259 38.45 -3.65 -0.92
CA ASN A 259 38.37 -3.32 -2.34
C ASN A 259 39.46 -4.02 -3.17
N ARG A 260 40.66 -4.22 -2.59
CA ARG A 260 41.73 -5.07 -3.15
C ARG A 260 41.35 -6.54 -3.05
N ARG A 261 40.63 -7.03 -4.07
CA ARG A 261 40.09 -8.41 -4.10
C ARG A 261 40.12 -8.99 -5.51
N THR A 262 40.22 -10.31 -5.59
CA THR A 262 39.96 -11.07 -6.82
C THR A 262 38.65 -11.84 -6.63
N GLN A 263 37.73 -11.69 -7.57
CA GLN A 263 36.47 -12.43 -7.59
C GLN A 263 36.56 -13.55 -8.60
N ILE A 264 36.31 -14.77 -8.18
CA ILE A 264 36.19 -15.92 -9.09
C ILE A 264 34.70 -16.23 -9.19
N ILE A 265 34.18 -16.14 -10.41
CA ILE A 265 32.76 -16.22 -10.72
C ILE A 265 32.54 -17.46 -11.57
N ILE A 266 31.76 -18.42 -11.08
CA ILE A 266 31.46 -19.67 -11.78
C ILE A 266 30.02 -19.59 -12.28
N THR A 267 29.84 -19.55 -13.59
CA THR A 267 28.55 -19.32 -14.26
C THR A 267 28.17 -20.50 -15.16
N PRO A 268 26.91 -20.95 -15.19
CA PRO A 268 26.46 -21.86 -16.24
C PRO A 268 26.59 -21.17 -17.59
N LYS A 269 26.81 -21.95 -18.66
CA LYS A 269 26.82 -21.40 -20.03
C LYS A 269 25.49 -20.73 -20.34
N LEU A 270 25.50 -19.67 -21.15
CA LEU A 270 24.28 -18.91 -21.50
C LEU A 270 23.16 -19.81 -22.03
N ASP A 271 23.50 -20.79 -22.87
CA ASP A 271 22.54 -21.76 -23.41
C ASP A 271 21.95 -22.66 -22.31
N GLN A 272 22.77 -23.07 -21.33
CA GLN A 272 22.30 -23.84 -20.17
C GLN A 272 21.49 -22.99 -19.19
N PHE A 273 21.78 -21.69 -19.09
CA PHE A 273 20.96 -20.74 -18.33
C PHE A 273 19.58 -20.56 -18.97
N MET A 274 19.49 -20.49 -20.30
CA MET A 274 18.21 -20.46 -21.01
C MET A 274 17.46 -21.79 -20.86
N ASP A 275 18.13 -22.94 -20.96
CA ASP A 275 17.52 -24.25 -20.69
C ASP A 275 16.98 -24.38 -19.25
N LEU A 276 17.63 -23.76 -18.27
CA LEU A 276 17.16 -23.72 -16.87
C LEU A 276 15.93 -22.82 -16.71
N ILE A 277 15.82 -21.76 -17.51
CA ILE A 277 14.61 -20.93 -17.59
C ILE A 277 13.48 -21.70 -18.27
N ASP A 278 13.76 -22.51 -19.30
CA ASP A 278 12.75 -23.27 -20.04
C ASP A 278 12.31 -24.56 -19.33
N LYS A 279 13.17 -25.18 -18.51
CA LYS A 279 12.83 -26.33 -17.64
C LYS A 279 12.15 -25.94 -16.33
N ALA A 280 11.91 -24.64 -16.13
CA ALA A 280 10.92 -24.17 -15.19
C ALA A 280 9.60 -24.94 -15.40
N PRO A 281 8.98 -25.55 -14.37
CA PRO A 281 7.65 -26.11 -14.55
C PRO A 281 6.75 -25.02 -15.12
N GLU A 282 6.07 -25.30 -16.25
CA GLU A 282 4.93 -24.50 -16.64
C GLU A 282 3.95 -24.56 -15.47
N SER A 283 3.48 -23.40 -15.03
CA SER A 283 2.40 -23.34 -14.06
C SER A 283 1.21 -24.08 -14.67
N ASP A 284 0.89 -25.26 -14.12
CA ASP A 284 -0.35 -25.95 -14.45
C ASP A 284 -1.50 -24.94 -14.26
N LYS A 285 -2.21 -24.68 -15.36
CA LYS A 285 -3.32 -23.73 -15.44
C LYS A 285 -4.50 -24.15 -14.56
#